data_AF-R1I3Y9-F1
#
_entry.id   AF-R1I3Y9-F1
#
_cell.length_a   1.000
_cell.length_b   1.000
_cell.length_c   1.000
_cell.angle_alpha   90.00
_cell.angle_beta   90.00
_cell.angle_gamma   90.00
#
_symmetry.space_group_name_H-M   'P 1'
#
loop_
_entity.id
_entity.type
_entity.pdbx_description
1 polymer ?
#
loop_
_entity_poly.entity_id
_entity_poly.type
_entity_poly.pdbx_seq_one_letter_code
_entity_poly.pdbx_strand_id
1 'polypeptide(L)'
;MRWLHERYAACRRIAVGVSVPDARDPAVTGFHRVLARDDGGTAAPDLSLAGAVSVTPVLGVVLAPHQPEYGGAGRHDEVHAALTGWLAGLDCARVPLDTRLAHADWQRCATPAQFVSALSTMDAVVTTRLHGLVLGLKAGVPVVAVDPVAGGGKVTAQGAALGWPVVAAEDVADTGVLDARLKWCLSPEAVADPPVPRLTALVDELVGAR
;
A
#
# COMPACT_ATOMS: atom_id res chain seq x y z
N MET A 1 -7.26 -36.57 -2.04
CA MET A 1 -8.47 -36.59 -1.16
C MET A 1 -8.70 -37.94 -0.48
N ARG A 2 -8.56 -39.10 -1.15
CA ARG A 2 -8.82 -40.42 -0.53
C ARG A 2 -8.07 -40.67 0.79
N TRP A 3 -6.77 -40.36 0.85
CA TRP A 3 -5.96 -40.51 2.08
C TRP A 3 -6.50 -39.69 3.27
N LEU A 4 -7.17 -38.55 3.03
CA LEU A 4 -7.76 -37.70 4.05
C LEU A 4 -8.97 -38.40 4.69
N HIS A 5 -9.80 -39.02 3.86
CA HIS A 5 -10.96 -39.79 4.32
C HIS A 5 -10.56 -41.03 5.12
N GLU A 6 -9.47 -41.70 4.71
CA GLU A 6 -8.90 -42.84 5.43
C GLU A 6 -8.27 -42.41 6.76
N ARG A 7 -7.42 -41.38 6.76
CA ARG A 7 -6.78 -40.87 7.98
C ARG A 7 -7.79 -40.43 9.04
N TYR A 8 -8.88 -39.81 8.61
CA TYR A 8 -9.94 -39.31 9.49
C TYR A 8 -11.21 -40.15 9.39
N ALA A 9 -11.07 -41.47 9.20
CA ALA A 9 -12.18 -42.41 9.05
C ALA A 9 -13.20 -42.32 10.21
N ALA A 10 -12.71 -42.13 11.44
CA ALA A 10 -13.50 -42.04 12.66
C ALA A 10 -14.15 -40.65 12.92
N CYS A 11 -13.84 -39.63 12.11
CA CYS A 11 -14.36 -38.27 12.30
C CYS A 11 -15.60 -38.01 11.42
N ARG A 12 -16.48 -37.11 11.88
CA ARG A 12 -17.53 -36.55 11.01
C ARG A 12 -16.94 -35.53 10.05
N ARG A 13 -16.68 -35.97 8.82
CA ARG A 13 -16.18 -35.15 7.71
C ARG A 13 -17.32 -34.35 7.06
N ILE A 14 -17.20 -33.03 7.04
CA ILE A 14 -18.13 -32.10 6.37
C ILE A 14 -17.32 -31.23 5.41
N ALA A 15 -17.77 -31.12 4.16
CA ALA A 15 -17.22 -30.19 3.17
C ALA A 15 -18.15 -28.96 3.09
N VAL A 16 -17.57 -27.76 3.17
CA VAL A 16 -18.32 -26.51 3.25
C VAL A 16 -17.76 -25.50 2.24
N GLY A 17 -18.64 -24.89 1.43
CA GLY A 17 -18.25 -23.87 0.45
C GLY A 17 -17.38 -24.41 -0.68
N VAL A 18 -17.48 -25.70 -0.98
CA VAL A 18 -16.66 -26.37 -2.00
C VAL A 18 -17.35 -26.45 -3.34
N SER A 19 -16.58 -26.45 -4.42
CA SER A 19 -17.09 -26.79 -5.75
C SER A 19 -17.26 -28.30 -5.90
N VAL A 20 -18.36 -28.74 -6.52
CA VAL A 20 -18.73 -30.15 -6.73
C VAL A 20 -19.09 -30.39 -8.20
N PRO A 21 -18.12 -30.36 -9.14
CA PRO A 21 -18.41 -30.54 -10.56
C PRO A 21 -18.97 -31.94 -10.88
N ASP A 22 -18.59 -32.96 -10.10
CA ASP A 22 -19.18 -34.30 -10.13
C ASP A 22 -19.49 -34.77 -8.70
N ALA A 23 -20.78 -34.87 -8.38
CA ALA A 23 -21.23 -35.32 -7.07
C ALA A 23 -20.85 -36.79 -6.76
N ARG A 24 -20.46 -37.58 -7.77
CA ARG A 24 -20.07 -38.99 -7.61
C ARG A 24 -18.58 -39.18 -7.39
N ASP A 25 -17.77 -38.12 -7.48
CA ASP A 25 -16.33 -38.22 -7.28
C ASP A 25 -16.04 -38.80 -5.88
N PRO A 26 -15.16 -39.83 -5.74
CA PRO A 26 -14.69 -40.33 -4.45
C PRO A 26 -14.17 -39.27 -3.47
N ALA A 27 -13.68 -38.14 -3.99
CA ALA A 27 -13.29 -36.98 -3.20
C ALA A 27 -14.48 -36.33 -2.47
N VAL A 28 -15.66 -36.30 -3.11
CA VAL A 28 -16.90 -35.72 -2.61
C VAL A 28 -17.65 -36.72 -1.75
N THR A 29 -17.83 -37.94 -2.24
CA THR A 29 -18.63 -38.99 -1.58
C THR A 29 -17.99 -39.50 -0.29
N GLY A 30 -16.71 -39.24 -0.04
CA GLY A 30 -16.07 -39.54 1.25
C GLY A 30 -16.49 -38.61 2.41
N PHE A 31 -17.19 -37.51 2.13
CA PHE A 31 -17.77 -36.61 3.14
C PHE A 31 -19.18 -37.07 3.55
N HIS A 32 -19.52 -36.87 4.83
CA HIS A 32 -20.86 -37.19 5.35
C HIS A 32 -21.88 -36.10 5.03
N ARG A 33 -21.42 -34.87 4.80
CA ARG A 33 -22.26 -33.74 4.39
C ARG A 33 -21.43 -32.83 3.51
N VAL A 34 -22.04 -32.38 2.42
CA VAL A 34 -21.46 -31.44 1.47
C VAL A 34 -22.39 -30.25 1.36
N LEU A 35 -21.88 -29.07 1.68
CA LEU A 35 -22.52 -27.79 1.40
C LEU A 35 -21.79 -27.22 0.19
N ALA A 36 -22.27 -27.58 -1.00
CA ALA A 36 -21.66 -27.14 -2.25
C ALA A 36 -21.86 -25.64 -2.43
N ARG A 37 -20.78 -24.94 -2.82
CA ARG A 37 -20.89 -23.59 -3.36
C ARG A 37 -21.39 -23.63 -4.80
N ASP A 38 -20.95 -24.60 -5.58
CA ASP A 38 -21.36 -24.78 -6.97
C ASP A 38 -21.29 -26.26 -7.34
N ASP A 39 -22.21 -26.72 -8.19
CA ASP A 39 -22.33 -28.14 -8.57
C ASP A 39 -22.56 -28.38 -10.07
N GLY A 40 -22.25 -27.39 -10.90
CA GLY A 40 -22.43 -27.45 -12.36
C GLY A 40 -23.87 -27.24 -12.84
N GLY A 41 -24.86 -27.25 -11.93
CA GLY A 41 -26.24 -26.85 -12.22
C GLY A 41 -26.70 -25.63 -11.43
N THR A 42 -26.18 -25.48 -10.22
CA THR A 42 -26.52 -24.39 -9.30
C THR A 42 -25.27 -23.78 -8.67
N ALA A 43 -25.38 -22.54 -8.23
CA ALA A 43 -24.37 -21.85 -7.45
C ALA A 43 -25.02 -21.10 -6.28
N ALA A 44 -24.42 -21.21 -5.10
CA ALA A 44 -24.76 -20.47 -3.90
C ALA A 44 -23.75 -19.32 -3.72
N PRO A 45 -24.18 -18.17 -3.16
CA PRO A 45 -23.26 -17.12 -2.74
C PRO A 45 -22.18 -17.67 -1.80
N ASP A 46 -20.94 -17.18 -1.96
CA ASP A 46 -19.83 -17.60 -1.11
C ASP A 46 -20.09 -17.19 0.35
N LEU A 47 -19.74 -18.07 1.28
CA LEU A 47 -19.97 -17.84 2.71
C LEU A 47 -19.13 -16.67 3.26
N SER A 48 -18.05 -16.29 2.56
CA SER A 48 -17.26 -15.11 2.91
C SER A 48 -18.11 -13.83 2.95
N LEU A 49 -19.18 -13.76 2.15
CA LEU A 49 -20.09 -12.60 2.10
C LEU A 49 -20.91 -12.44 3.40
N ALA A 50 -21.03 -13.48 4.21
CA ALA A 50 -21.72 -13.42 5.50
C ALA A 50 -20.77 -13.06 6.66
N GLY A 51 -19.45 -13.05 6.42
CA GLY A 51 -18.46 -12.71 7.44
C GLY A 51 -18.42 -11.20 7.67
N ALA A 52 -18.65 -10.77 8.91
CA ALA A 52 -18.37 -9.40 9.30
C ALA A 52 -16.85 -9.18 9.34
N VAL A 53 -16.38 -8.12 8.70
CA VAL A 53 -14.98 -7.68 8.73
C VAL A 53 -14.90 -6.25 9.26
N SER A 54 -13.90 -5.96 10.08
CA SER A 54 -13.58 -4.59 10.48
C SER A 54 -12.94 -3.85 9.30
N VAL A 55 -13.30 -2.58 9.13
CA VAL A 55 -12.61 -1.70 8.18
C VAL A 55 -11.26 -1.33 8.78
N THR A 56 -10.19 -1.63 8.06
CA THR A 56 -8.81 -1.26 8.42
C THR A 56 -8.32 -0.15 7.48
N PRO A 57 -7.44 0.77 7.94
CA PRO A 57 -6.88 1.79 7.07
C PRO A 57 -6.16 1.21 5.85
N VAL A 58 -6.20 1.90 4.73
CA VAL A 58 -5.51 1.56 3.48
C VAL A 58 -4.31 2.49 3.30
N LEU A 59 -3.11 1.93 3.35
CA LEU A 59 -1.86 2.67 3.22
C LEU A 59 -1.25 2.47 1.84
N GLY A 60 -1.05 3.57 1.10
CA GLY A 60 -0.25 3.57 -0.13
C GLY A 60 1.24 3.58 0.22
N VAL A 61 2.03 2.66 -0.35
CA VAL A 61 3.47 2.54 -0.04
C VAL A 61 4.30 2.84 -1.28
N VAL A 62 5.08 3.93 -1.22
CA VAL A 62 5.90 4.42 -2.35
C VAL A 62 7.37 4.51 -1.93
N LEU A 63 8.16 3.49 -2.27
CA LEU A 63 9.58 3.49 -1.97
C LEU A 63 10.39 4.04 -3.15
N ALA A 64 11.39 4.87 -2.86
CA ALA A 64 12.33 5.35 -3.87
C ALA A 64 13.23 4.20 -4.33
N PRO A 65 13.63 4.14 -5.61
CA PRO A 65 14.72 3.25 -6.01
C PRO A 65 16.04 3.72 -5.37
N HIS A 66 17.08 2.89 -5.47
CA HIS A 66 18.45 3.28 -5.13
C HIS A 66 18.86 4.55 -5.89
N GLN A 67 19.57 5.45 -5.20
CA GLN A 67 19.95 6.79 -5.67
C GLN A 67 21.45 7.03 -5.46
N PRO A 68 22.29 6.63 -6.42
CA PRO A 68 23.74 6.68 -6.27
C PRO A 68 24.27 8.11 -6.13
N GLU A 69 23.50 9.13 -6.54
CA GLU A 69 23.88 10.54 -6.43
C GLU A 69 24.13 11.02 -4.99
N TYR A 70 23.60 10.31 -3.98
CA TYR A 70 23.81 10.64 -2.56
C TYR A 70 25.03 9.95 -1.93
N GLY A 71 25.74 9.10 -2.68
CA GLY A 71 26.94 8.42 -2.20
C GLY A 71 26.75 7.78 -0.82
N GLY A 72 27.73 7.98 0.07
CA GLY A 72 27.70 7.42 1.43
C GLY A 72 26.62 7.97 2.36
N ALA A 73 25.92 9.05 1.96
CA ALA A 73 24.79 9.57 2.73
C ALA A 73 23.48 8.84 2.39
N GLY A 74 23.40 8.10 1.27
CA GLY A 74 22.22 7.33 0.89
C GLY A 74 22.05 6.09 1.76
N ARG A 75 20.99 6.05 2.59
CA ARG A 75 20.64 4.94 3.50
C ARG A 75 19.38 4.19 3.06
N HIS A 76 19.09 4.16 1.76
CA HIS A 76 17.84 3.62 1.20
C HIS A 76 17.54 2.19 1.68
N ASP A 77 18.51 1.28 1.60
CA ASP A 77 18.29 -0.12 1.95
C ASP A 77 17.94 -0.29 3.43
N GLU A 78 18.65 0.41 4.33
CA GLU A 78 18.38 0.40 5.77
C GLU A 78 17.00 0.98 6.09
N VAL A 79 16.68 2.13 5.50
CA VAL A 79 15.41 2.84 5.70
C VAL A 79 14.24 2.01 5.14
N HIS A 80 14.41 1.36 3.99
CA HIS A 80 13.39 0.48 3.42
C HIS A 80 13.20 -0.79 4.23
N ALA A 81 14.26 -1.38 4.76
CA ALA A 81 14.16 -2.53 5.66
C ALA A 81 13.39 -2.16 6.94
N ALA A 82 13.71 -1.02 7.57
CA ALA A 82 13.00 -0.53 8.73
C ALA A 82 11.50 -0.27 8.44
N LEU A 83 11.21 0.45 7.36
CA LEU A 83 9.83 0.76 6.97
C LEU A 83 9.01 -0.49 6.62
N THR A 84 9.58 -1.42 5.86
CA THR A 84 8.86 -2.65 5.49
C THR A 84 8.66 -3.58 6.70
N GLY A 85 9.63 -3.64 7.61
CA GLY A 85 9.49 -4.35 8.89
C GLY A 85 8.39 -3.74 9.77
N TRP A 86 8.36 -2.41 9.91
CA TRP A 86 7.30 -1.70 10.63
C TRP A 86 5.92 -1.91 9.99
N LEU A 87 5.80 -1.70 8.67
CA LEU A 87 4.56 -1.92 7.91
C LEU A 87 4.03 -3.35 8.05
N ALA A 88 4.90 -4.36 8.15
CA ALA A 88 4.48 -5.75 8.32
C ALA A 88 3.76 -5.99 9.66
N GLY A 89 4.08 -5.20 10.70
CA GLY A 89 3.47 -5.29 12.03
C GLY A 89 2.15 -4.55 12.20
N LEU A 90 1.71 -3.76 11.21
CA LEU A 90 0.49 -2.95 11.30
C LEU A 90 -0.78 -3.74 10.96
N ASP A 91 -1.88 -3.38 11.61
CA ASP A 91 -3.23 -3.82 11.24
C ASP A 91 -3.86 -2.87 10.21
N CYS A 92 -3.36 -2.94 8.98
CA CYS A 92 -3.80 -2.11 7.86
C CYS A 92 -3.75 -2.87 6.52
N ALA A 93 -4.51 -2.42 5.53
CA ALA A 93 -4.29 -2.81 4.15
C ALA A 93 -3.09 -2.01 3.59
N ARG A 94 -2.22 -2.68 2.84
CA ARG A 94 -1.00 -2.10 2.27
C ARG A 94 -1.04 -2.23 0.76
N VAL A 95 -0.94 -1.11 0.04
CA VAL A 95 -0.98 -1.06 -1.42
C VAL A 95 0.37 -0.56 -1.93
N PRO A 96 1.22 -1.43 -2.49
CA PRO A 96 2.44 -1.01 -3.15
C PRO A 96 2.13 -0.12 -4.35
N LEU A 97 2.76 1.04 -4.44
CA LEU A 97 2.56 2.03 -5.49
C LEU A 97 3.90 2.48 -6.06
N ASP A 98 3.97 2.63 -7.39
CA ASP A 98 5.17 3.06 -8.11
C ASP A 98 4.88 4.35 -8.87
N THR A 99 5.69 5.39 -8.66
CA THR A 99 5.54 6.66 -9.37
C THR A 99 6.14 6.60 -10.79
N ARG A 100 6.76 5.49 -11.20
CA ARG A 100 7.20 5.28 -12.59
C ARG A 100 5.98 4.98 -13.45
N LEU A 101 5.88 5.67 -14.58
CA LEU A 101 4.79 5.45 -15.52
C LEU A 101 5.19 4.44 -16.58
N ALA A 102 4.22 3.63 -17.02
CA ALA A 102 4.41 2.71 -18.13
C ALA A 102 3.10 2.52 -18.90
N HIS A 103 3.17 2.63 -20.23
CA HIS A 103 1.99 2.44 -21.10
C HIS A 103 1.74 0.98 -21.48
N ALA A 104 2.80 0.16 -21.53
CA ALA A 104 2.73 -1.23 -21.98
C ALA A 104 2.70 -2.25 -20.81
N ASP A 105 2.64 -1.77 -19.57
CA ASP A 105 2.71 -2.58 -18.36
C ASP A 105 1.48 -2.31 -17.48
N TRP A 106 0.64 -3.33 -17.29
CA TRP A 106 -0.60 -3.20 -16.53
C TRP A 106 -0.37 -2.98 -15.02
N GLN A 107 0.84 -3.25 -14.51
CA GLN A 107 1.16 -3.09 -13.09
C GLN A 107 1.41 -1.64 -12.69
N ARG A 108 1.57 -0.73 -13.66
CA ARG A 108 1.90 0.68 -13.41
C ARG A 108 0.86 1.60 -14.02
N CYS A 109 0.74 2.79 -13.45
CA CYS A 109 -0.06 3.84 -14.06
C CYS A 109 0.57 4.27 -15.39
N ALA A 110 -0.26 4.47 -16.41
CA ALA A 110 0.16 5.02 -17.69
C ALA A 110 0.28 6.55 -17.65
N THR A 111 -0.44 7.23 -16.74
CA THR A 111 -0.43 8.70 -16.64
C THR A 111 -0.28 9.20 -15.20
N PRO A 112 0.20 10.44 -14.99
CA PRO A 112 0.22 11.03 -13.65
C PRO A 112 -1.18 11.14 -13.04
N ALA A 113 -2.21 11.38 -13.86
CA ALA A 113 -3.60 11.48 -13.39
C ALA A 113 -4.12 10.15 -12.82
N GLN A 114 -3.76 9.03 -13.44
CA GLN A 114 -4.06 7.70 -12.91
C GLN A 114 -3.37 7.45 -11.58
N PHE A 115 -2.11 7.87 -11.44
CA PHE A 115 -1.36 7.72 -10.19
C PHE A 115 -1.98 8.57 -9.06
N VAL A 116 -2.32 9.83 -9.33
CA VAL A 116 -3.00 10.70 -8.35
C VAL A 116 -4.39 10.15 -7.98
N SER A 117 -5.12 9.60 -8.95
CA SER A 117 -6.41 8.93 -8.70
C SER A 117 -6.24 7.74 -7.76
N ALA A 118 -5.23 6.89 -7.96
CA ALA A 118 -4.93 5.80 -7.05
C ALA A 118 -4.60 6.29 -5.63
N LEU A 119 -3.76 7.33 -5.52
CA LEU A 119 -3.43 7.93 -4.22
C LEU A 119 -4.66 8.44 -3.49
N SER A 120 -5.61 9.09 -4.18
CA SER A 120 -6.82 9.65 -3.56
C SER A 120 -7.76 8.64 -2.90
N THR A 121 -7.50 7.34 -3.07
CA THR A 121 -8.26 6.25 -2.43
C THR A 121 -7.60 5.70 -1.17
N MET A 122 -6.42 6.21 -0.82
CA MET A 122 -5.66 5.79 0.37
C MET A 122 -6.02 6.67 1.56
N ASP A 123 -5.97 6.11 2.78
CA ASP A 123 -6.14 6.87 4.01
C ASP A 123 -4.87 7.63 4.40
N ALA A 124 -3.70 7.06 4.08
CA ALA A 124 -2.41 7.73 4.19
C ALA A 124 -1.38 7.12 3.21
N VAL A 125 -0.30 7.86 2.96
CA VAL A 125 0.82 7.40 2.13
C VAL A 125 2.08 7.28 2.97
N VAL A 126 2.78 6.15 2.89
CA VAL A 126 4.13 5.98 3.44
C VAL A 126 5.12 6.04 2.29
N THR A 127 6.11 6.93 2.37
CA THR A 127 7.00 7.16 1.23
C THR A 127 8.42 7.52 1.62
N THR A 128 9.38 7.04 0.83
CA THR A 128 10.75 7.60 0.78
C THR A 128 11.04 8.36 -0.50
N ARG A 129 10.02 8.54 -1.34
CA ARG A 129 10.11 9.17 -2.65
C ARG A 129 9.45 10.54 -2.61
N LEU A 130 10.17 11.54 -3.09
CA LEU A 130 9.66 12.92 -3.22
C LEU A 130 8.29 12.97 -3.93
N HIS A 131 8.12 12.23 -5.03
CA HIS A 131 6.84 12.21 -5.75
C HIS A 131 5.72 11.51 -4.98
N GLY A 132 6.02 10.60 -4.06
CA GLY A 132 5.01 10.08 -3.13
C GLY A 132 4.55 11.16 -2.14
N LEU A 133 5.46 12.03 -1.69
CA LEU A 133 5.13 13.16 -0.82
C LEU A 133 4.27 14.20 -1.56
N VAL A 134 4.78 14.80 -2.63
CA VAL A 134 4.10 15.95 -3.24
C VAL A 134 2.81 15.56 -3.95
N LEU A 135 2.72 14.35 -4.51
CA LEU A 135 1.50 13.88 -5.17
C LEU A 135 0.48 13.31 -4.18
N GLY A 136 0.92 12.77 -3.04
CA GLY A 136 0.02 12.39 -1.94
C GLY A 136 -0.72 13.61 -1.39
N LEU A 137 0.05 14.67 -1.07
CA LEU A 137 -0.54 15.94 -0.61
C LEU A 137 -1.43 16.58 -1.69
N LYS A 138 -1.02 16.54 -2.97
CA LYS A 138 -1.87 16.98 -4.08
C LYS A 138 -3.20 16.22 -4.16
N ALA A 139 -3.21 14.94 -3.79
CA ALA A 139 -4.42 14.11 -3.75
C ALA A 139 -5.27 14.35 -2.49
N GLY A 140 -4.85 15.25 -1.59
CA GLY A 140 -5.50 15.48 -0.30
C GLY A 140 -5.23 14.36 0.72
N VAL A 141 -4.23 13.52 0.49
CA VAL A 141 -3.92 12.37 1.34
C VAL A 141 -2.68 12.64 2.19
N PRO A 142 -2.80 12.56 3.54
CA PRO A 142 -1.68 12.71 4.45
C PRO A 142 -0.53 11.73 4.19
N VAL A 143 0.70 12.20 4.39
CA VAL A 143 1.91 11.45 4.06
C VAL A 143 2.84 11.26 5.27
N VAL A 144 3.12 10.01 5.61
CA VAL A 144 4.29 9.63 6.41
C VAL A 144 5.51 9.60 5.48
N ALA A 145 6.19 10.75 5.38
CA ALA A 145 7.38 10.89 4.56
C ALA A 145 8.65 10.63 5.38
N VAL A 146 9.55 9.80 4.83
CA VAL A 146 10.88 9.54 5.40
C VAL A 146 11.92 9.91 4.37
N ASP A 147 12.92 10.71 4.72
CA ASP A 147 14.05 10.95 3.82
C ASP A 147 15.09 9.85 4.00
N PRO A 148 15.43 9.06 2.96
CA PRO A 148 16.42 8.00 3.08
C PRO A 148 17.86 8.51 3.05
N VAL A 149 18.10 9.83 3.05
CA VAL A 149 19.42 10.44 3.02
C VAL A 149 19.81 10.93 4.42
N ALA A 150 20.98 10.52 4.91
CA ALA A 150 21.53 10.97 6.18
C ALA A 150 21.73 12.50 6.18
N GLY A 151 21.30 13.16 7.25
CA GLY A 151 21.27 14.63 7.34
C GLY A 151 20.22 15.31 6.45
N GLY A 152 19.38 14.55 5.75
CA GLY A 152 18.32 15.04 4.89
C GLY A 152 18.75 15.26 3.44
N GLY A 153 17.80 15.04 2.54
CA GLY A 153 17.96 15.23 1.11
C GLY A 153 16.74 15.90 0.51
N LYS A 154 16.30 15.41 -0.65
CA LYS A 154 15.22 16.04 -1.42
C LYS A 154 13.86 15.92 -0.74
N VAL A 155 13.61 14.89 0.06
CA VAL A 155 12.31 14.71 0.73
C VAL A 155 12.21 15.71 1.88
N THR A 156 13.25 15.84 2.71
CA THR A 156 13.37 16.85 3.77
C THR A 156 13.26 18.26 3.21
N ALA A 157 13.97 18.56 2.11
CA ALA A 157 13.91 19.88 1.49
C ALA A 157 12.49 20.25 1.01
N GLN A 158 11.77 19.30 0.40
CA GLN A 158 10.38 19.51 0.01
C GLN A 158 9.43 19.57 1.21
N GLY A 159 9.63 18.75 2.23
CA GLY A 159 8.88 18.84 3.48
C GLY A 159 8.97 20.24 4.08
N ALA A 160 10.18 20.79 4.20
CA ALA A 160 10.39 22.15 4.68
C ALA A 160 9.69 23.21 3.81
N ALA A 161 9.78 23.10 2.47
CA ALA A 161 9.13 24.03 1.55
C ALA A 161 7.59 23.98 1.62
N LEU A 162 7.02 22.81 1.93
CA LEU A 162 5.59 22.58 2.03
C LEU A 162 5.04 22.77 3.45
N GLY A 163 5.91 23.00 4.44
CA GLY A 163 5.52 22.97 5.86
C GLY A 163 5.07 21.58 6.34
N TRP A 164 5.52 20.52 5.68
CA TRP A 164 5.15 19.14 5.96
C TRP A 164 6.25 18.39 6.75
N PRO A 165 5.91 17.66 7.84
CA PRO A 165 6.89 16.93 8.63
C PRO A 165 7.49 15.75 7.86
N VAL A 166 8.81 15.58 7.95
CA VAL A 166 9.55 14.46 7.35
C VAL A 166 10.35 13.78 8.46
N VAL A 167 10.28 12.45 8.53
CA VAL A 167 11.10 11.63 9.43
C VAL A 167 12.51 11.52 8.84
N ALA A 168 13.52 11.77 9.66
CA ALA A 168 14.91 11.66 9.24
C ALA A 168 15.32 10.18 9.09
N ALA A 169 16.34 9.92 8.27
CA ALA A 169 16.87 8.56 8.08
C ALA A 169 17.33 7.94 9.42
N GLU A 170 17.85 8.77 10.32
CA GLU A 170 18.37 8.41 11.64
C GLU A 170 17.27 7.92 12.60
N ASP A 171 16.04 8.38 12.43
CA ASP A 171 14.94 8.12 13.35
C ASP A 171 14.03 6.97 12.89
N VAL A 172 14.23 6.44 11.67
CA VAL A 172 13.32 5.42 11.07
C VAL A 172 13.27 4.11 11.86
N ALA A 173 14.32 3.79 12.61
CA ALA A 173 14.36 2.58 13.43
C ALA A 173 13.49 2.70 14.70
N ASP A 174 13.12 3.92 15.10
CA ASP A 174 12.18 4.15 16.19
C ASP A 174 10.73 4.03 15.68
N THR A 175 10.13 2.86 15.92
CA THR A 175 8.74 2.62 15.54
C THR A 175 7.77 3.55 16.24
N GLY A 176 8.11 4.08 17.42
CA GLY A 176 7.27 5.06 18.12
C GLY A 176 7.14 6.37 17.36
N VAL A 177 8.19 6.80 16.66
CA VAL A 177 8.15 7.97 15.77
C VAL A 177 7.23 7.68 14.58
N LEU A 178 7.37 6.51 13.95
CA LEU A 178 6.53 6.12 12.80
C LEU A 178 5.06 5.95 13.19
N ASP A 179 4.77 5.33 14.34
CA ASP A 179 3.42 5.15 14.88
C ASP A 179 2.76 6.49 15.19
N ALA A 180 3.50 7.41 15.84
CA ALA A 180 2.99 8.74 16.13
C ALA A 180 2.69 9.53 14.84
N ARG A 181 3.54 9.41 13.82
CA ARG A 181 3.34 10.05 12.50
C ARG A 181 2.16 9.45 11.75
N LEU A 182 2.01 8.13 11.74
CA LEU A 182 0.88 7.45 11.12
C LEU A 182 -0.42 7.81 11.83
N LYS A 183 -0.44 7.78 13.16
CA LYS A 183 -1.61 8.17 13.97
C LYS A 183 -2.05 9.60 13.66
N TRP A 184 -1.11 10.54 13.53
CA TRP A 184 -1.42 11.89 13.13
C TRP A 184 -1.97 11.94 11.69
N CYS A 185 -1.34 11.24 10.73
CA CYS A 185 -1.81 11.18 9.35
C CYS A 185 -3.23 10.62 9.21
N LEU A 186 -3.62 9.67 10.07
CA LEU A 186 -4.97 9.08 10.09
C LEU A 186 -5.97 9.91 10.91
N SER A 187 -5.56 11.05 11.48
CA SER A 187 -6.45 11.95 12.20
C SER A 187 -7.04 13.00 11.24
N PRO A 188 -8.20 13.60 11.60
CA PRO A 188 -8.77 14.71 10.81
C PRO A 188 -7.86 15.94 10.71
N GLU A 189 -6.83 16.07 11.56
CA GLU A 189 -5.95 17.23 11.65
C GLU A 189 -4.89 17.27 10.55
N ALA A 190 -4.62 16.14 9.89
CA ALA A 190 -3.55 16.04 8.90
C ALA A 190 -3.94 16.52 7.50
N VAL A 191 -5.20 16.87 7.26
CA VAL A 191 -5.66 17.43 6.00
C VAL A 191 -5.09 18.84 5.84
N ALA A 192 -4.16 19.02 4.91
CA ALA A 192 -3.59 20.32 4.57
C ALA A 192 -3.60 20.50 3.05
N ASP A 193 -4.03 21.68 2.60
CA ASP A 193 -3.80 22.12 1.24
C ASP A 193 -2.32 22.52 1.10
N PRO A 194 -1.49 21.78 0.33
CA PRO A 194 -0.09 22.14 0.17
C PRO A 194 0.03 23.46 -0.61
N PRO A 195 1.04 24.30 -0.32
CA PRO A 195 1.27 25.51 -1.10
C PRO A 195 1.55 25.15 -2.56
N VAL A 196 0.87 25.84 -3.49
CA VAL A 196 0.99 25.60 -4.93
C VAL A 196 1.95 26.62 -5.56
N PRO A 197 2.99 26.18 -6.28
CA PRO A 197 3.91 27.09 -6.98
C PRO A 197 3.19 27.95 -8.02
N ARG A 198 3.55 29.24 -8.10
CA ARG A 198 3.10 30.12 -9.19
C ARG A 198 3.95 29.89 -10.44
N LEU A 199 3.35 29.33 -11.48
CA LEU A 199 4.06 29.01 -12.72
C LEU A 199 4.40 30.23 -13.58
N THR A 200 3.72 31.36 -13.39
CA THR A 200 3.97 32.58 -14.18
C THR A 200 5.41 33.06 -14.06
N ALA A 201 5.95 33.15 -12.84
CA ALA A 201 7.33 33.56 -12.61
C ALA A 201 8.35 32.58 -13.24
N LEU A 202 8.06 31.27 -13.22
CA LEU A 202 8.89 30.26 -13.86
C LEU A 202 8.87 30.39 -15.39
N VAL A 203 7.68 30.63 -15.96
CA VAL A 203 7.54 30.86 -17.40
C VAL A 203 8.30 32.11 -17.82
N ASP A 204 8.18 33.21 -17.05
CA ASP A 204 8.88 34.45 -17.32
C ASP A 204 10.41 34.28 -17.26
N GLU A 205 10.93 33.52 -16.28
CA GLU A 205 12.35 33.18 -16.18
C GLU A 205 12.84 32.34 -17.37
N LEU A 206 12.09 31.29 -17.75
CA LEU A 206 12.43 30.42 -18.86
C LEU A 206 12.35 31.12 -20.23
N VAL A 207 11.45 32.10 -20.38
CA VAL A 207 11.30 32.90 -21.61
C VAL A 207 12.32 34.04 -21.66
N GLY A 208 12.65 34.65 -20.51
CA GLY A 208 13.62 35.75 -20.37
C GLY A 208 15.09 35.33 -20.41
N ALA A 209 15.41 34.05 -20.23
CA ALA A 209 16.75 33.49 -20.36
C ALA A 209 17.18 33.19 -21.82
N ARG A 210 16.58 33.87 -22.81
CA ARG A 210 16.92 33.74 -24.24
C ARG A 210 17.80 34.86 -24.75
#